data_AF-A0A0A7CNU7-F1
#
_entry.id   AF-A0A0A7CNU7-F1
#
_cell.length_a   1.000
_cell.length_b   1.000
_cell.length_c   1.000
_cell.angle_alpha   90.00
_cell.angle_beta   90.00
_cell.angle_gamma   90.00
#
_symmetry.space_group_name_H-M   'P 1'
#
loop_
_entity.id
_entity.type
_entity.pdbx_description
1 polymer ?
#
loop_
_entity_poly.entity_id
_entity_poly.type
_entity_poly.pdbx_seq_one_letter_code
_entity_poly.pdbx_strand_id
1 'polypeptide(L)'
;MQRVLALLLAVLPLALSMGVCYDTYDANNIDYHFRTIKQRFSSVRTYQTYLWNPTRNTIDAAADNGLAIYSGIWLRDGMDFNKEVQAVIDGCKRHPNTVKAVFVGNEDLMNGWNQWSVLQKVNDVRINVPVGSVQTDGDWLKARDLANGCDILGVNIYAFFGGAPVSWQNPIEDLKIRWNQMTQNFGGKVMLTETGWPHGGGNNGAHVSNSGNAIDYFFKVQAWVNAGNGGADPMYFLYHDNSRKGGYEAQFGLARADGGWKFDFGPSPGGGGDDKPSGYFQLITNRGKAFREWYGGVAAKDNNHDPYTLWTYNANTQQLWNAGSNKCLDAFQDGNSVKVHVYGCDDNNGNQKWRLSRGKVYHARHNNVCLDADVNDPNEGAQMWTCIDNNSNQIFKISS
;
A
#
# COMPACT_ATOMS: atom_id res chain seq x y z
N MET A 1 9.69 49.68 -11.86
CA MET A 1 9.60 48.62 -10.81
C MET A 1 8.66 47.54 -11.30
N GLN A 2 9.22 46.45 -11.82
CA GLN A 2 8.48 45.32 -12.39
C GLN A 2 8.17 44.34 -11.25
N ARG A 3 6.89 44.16 -10.91
CA ARG A 3 6.45 43.22 -9.88
C ARG A 3 6.63 41.79 -10.42
N VAL A 4 7.59 41.05 -9.88
CA VAL A 4 7.73 39.61 -10.11
C VAL A 4 6.62 38.91 -9.32
N LEU A 5 5.69 38.31 -10.06
CA LEU A 5 4.66 37.44 -9.50
C LEU A 5 5.33 36.11 -9.14
N ALA A 6 5.55 35.85 -7.85
CA ALA A 6 6.03 34.56 -7.38
C ALA A 6 4.91 33.53 -7.54
N LEU A 7 5.04 32.65 -8.55
CA LEU A 7 4.18 31.48 -8.69
C LEU A 7 4.52 30.51 -7.55
N LEU A 8 3.68 30.43 -6.52
CA LEU A 8 3.73 29.34 -5.56
C LEU A 8 3.35 28.05 -6.29
N LEU A 9 4.36 27.27 -6.70
CA LEU A 9 4.17 25.87 -7.03
C LEU A 9 3.72 25.16 -5.75
N ALA A 10 2.43 24.90 -5.64
CA ALA A 10 1.92 23.96 -4.65
C ALA A 10 2.56 22.59 -4.96
N VAL A 11 3.46 22.14 -4.10
CA VAL A 11 3.95 20.77 -4.11
C VAL A 11 2.76 19.90 -3.72
N LEU A 12 2.02 19.42 -4.72
CA LEU A 12 0.98 18.41 -4.51
C LEU A 12 1.67 17.18 -3.89
N PRO A 13 1.18 16.66 -2.75
CA PRO A 13 1.74 15.43 -2.21
C PRO A 13 1.59 14.36 -3.28
N LEU A 14 2.71 13.75 -3.70
CA LEU A 14 2.70 12.70 -4.71
C LEU A 14 1.84 11.53 -4.21
N ALA A 15 0.60 11.45 -4.69
CA ALA A 15 -0.16 10.21 -4.58
C ALA A 15 0.68 9.06 -5.13
N LEU A 16 0.48 7.85 -4.60
CA LEU A 16 1.18 6.69 -5.13
C LEU A 16 0.93 6.55 -6.63
N SER A 17 1.96 6.10 -7.35
CA SER A 17 1.94 5.78 -8.78
C SER A 17 1.16 4.49 -9.11
N MET A 18 0.35 4.01 -8.16
CA MET A 18 -0.51 2.85 -8.25
C MET A 18 -1.86 3.16 -7.61
N GLY A 19 -2.88 2.40 -7.96
CA GLY A 19 -4.17 2.36 -7.29
C GLY A 19 -4.31 1.18 -6.33
N VAL A 20 -5.53 0.99 -5.82
CA VAL A 20 -5.86 -0.11 -4.90
C VAL A 20 -7.20 -0.75 -5.27
N CYS A 21 -7.29 -2.08 -5.11
CA CYS A 21 -8.54 -2.81 -5.27
C CYS A 21 -9.48 -2.59 -4.08
N TYR A 22 -10.77 -2.51 -4.35
CA TYR A 22 -11.81 -2.38 -3.33
C TYR A 22 -12.85 -3.50 -3.49
N ASP A 23 -12.91 -4.36 -2.47
CA ASP A 23 -13.93 -5.39 -2.32
C ASP A 23 -15.21 -4.75 -1.75
N THR A 24 -16.33 -4.92 -2.44
CA THR A 24 -17.60 -4.24 -2.15
C THR A 24 -18.40 -4.91 -1.03
N TYR A 25 -17.82 -5.88 -0.31
CA TYR A 25 -18.51 -6.58 0.78
C TYR A 25 -19.04 -5.66 1.90
N ASP A 26 -18.37 -4.51 2.15
CA ASP A 26 -18.82 -3.46 3.07
C ASP A 26 -19.19 -2.16 2.34
N ALA A 27 -20.07 -2.30 1.35
CA ALA A 27 -20.57 -1.20 0.53
C ALA A 27 -21.23 -0.05 1.31
N ASN A 28 -21.73 -0.28 2.54
CA ASN A 28 -22.31 0.78 3.37
C ASN A 28 -21.30 1.87 3.75
N ASN A 29 -20.01 1.53 3.81
CA ASN A 29 -18.95 2.45 4.20
C ASN A 29 -18.13 2.96 3.00
N ILE A 30 -18.59 2.73 1.75
CA ILE A 30 -17.80 3.04 0.54
C ILE A 30 -17.29 4.48 0.48
N ASP A 31 -18.10 5.48 0.83
CA ASP A 31 -17.68 6.89 0.81
C ASP A 31 -16.69 7.23 1.95
N TYR A 32 -16.76 6.55 3.09
CA TYR A 32 -15.74 6.67 4.14
C TYR A 32 -14.43 6.01 3.70
N HIS A 33 -14.51 4.81 3.13
CA HIS A 33 -13.38 4.08 2.59
C HIS A 33 -12.69 4.85 1.47
N PHE A 34 -13.44 5.43 0.54
CA PHE A 34 -12.88 6.17 -0.59
C PHE A 34 -12.21 7.48 -0.15
N ARG A 35 -12.74 8.20 0.85
CA ARG A 35 -12.01 9.32 1.49
C ARG A 35 -10.70 8.87 2.10
N THR A 36 -10.68 7.70 2.73
CA THR A 36 -9.47 7.15 3.34
C THR A 36 -8.46 6.75 2.27
N ILE A 37 -8.89 6.02 1.23
CA ILE A 37 -8.08 5.67 0.05
C ILE A 37 -7.46 6.91 -0.57
N LYS A 38 -8.23 8.00 -0.73
CA LYS A 38 -7.77 9.26 -1.35
C LYS A 38 -6.60 9.92 -0.62
N GLN A 39 -6.38 9.60 0.65
CA GLN A 39 -5.21 10.09 1.39
C GLN A 39 -3.88 9.57 0.81
N ARG A 40 -3.88 8.42 0.12
CA ARG A 40 -2.66 7.72 -0.32
C ARG A 40 -2.67 7.33 -1.80
N PHE A 41 -3.84 7.11 -2.37
CA PHE A 41 -4.04 6.66 -3.75
C PHE A 41 -4.82 7.68 -4.56
N SER A 42 -4.60 7.70 -5.88
CA SER A 42 -5.33 8.56 -6.81
C SER A 42 -6.47 7.84 -7.54
N SER A 43 -6.44 6.51 -7.52
CA SER A 43 -7.38 5.65 -8.22
C SER A 43 -7.77 4.44 -7.38
N VAL A 44 -8.93 3.88 -7.72
CA VAL A 44 -9.48 2.65 -7.14
C VAL A 44 -9.98 1.73 -8.25
N ARG A 45 -9.88 0.42 -8.03
CA ARG A 45 -10.52 -0.59 -8.87
C ARG A 45 -11.63 -1.29 -8.09
N THR A 46 -12.83 -1.40 -8.66
CA THR A 46 -13.94 -2.16 -8.07
C THR A 46 -14.27 -3.37 -8.92
N TYR A 47 -14.92 -4.37 -8.33
CA TYR A 47 -15.37 -5.60 -9.01
C TYR A 47 -16.78 -5.48 -9.58
N GLN A 48 -17.55 -4.57 -9.01
CA GLN A 48 -18.93 -4.26 -9.36
C GLN A 48 -19.07 -2.76 -9.52
N THR A 49 -20.05 -2.34 -10.30
CA THR A 49 -20.43 -0.95 -10.50
C THR A 49 -21.75 -0.64 -9.79
N TYR A 50 -22.70 -1.57 -9.79
CA TYR A 50 -24.01 -1.38 -9.17
C TYR A 50 -24.12 -2.14 -7.85
N LEU A 51 -24.19 -1.40 -6.74
CA LEU A 51 -24.38 -1.96 -5.41
C LEU A 51 -25.86 -1.97 -5.08
N TRP A 52 -26.41 -3.12 -4.68
CA TRP A 52 -27.84 -3.25 -4.36
C TRP A 52 -28.18 -2.72 -2.97
N ASN A 53 -27.34 -3.03 -1.98
CA ASN A 53 -27.54 -2.68 -0.58
C ASN A 53 -26.21 -2.22 0.05
N PRO A 54 -25.99 -0.90 0.21
CA PRO A 54 -26.89 0.19 -0.14
C PRO A 54 -27.00 0.32 -1.67
N THR A 55 -28.08 0.92 -2.16
CA THR A 55 -28.16 1.28 -3.58
C THR A 55 -27.17 2.41 -3.88
N ARG A 56 -26.02 2.09 -4.47
CA ARG A 56 -24.94 3.04 -4.77
C ARG A 56 -24.21 2.62 -6.04
N ASN A 57 -23.85 3.59 -6.87
CA ASN A 57 -22.98 3.39 -8.02
C ASN A 57 -21.54 3.70 -7.62
N THR A 58 -20.60 2.78 -7.87
CA THR A 58 -19.21 2.96 -7.45
C THR A 58 -18.48 4.09 -8.18
N ILE A 59 -18.90 4.42 -9.41
CA ILE A 59 -18.34 5.54 -10.18
C ILE A 59 -18.70 6.87 -9.50
N ASP A 60 -19.91 6.99 -8.97
CA ASP A 60 -20.34 8.18 -8.23
C ASP A 60 -19.54 8.30 -6.94
N ALA A 61 -19.40 7.20 -6.20
CA ALA A 61 -18.60 7.18 -4.98
C ALA A 61 -17.14 7.60 -5.27
N ALA A 62 -16.54 7.14 -6.36
CA ALA A 62 -15.20 7.56 -6.76
C ALA A 62 -15.15 9.06 -7.09
N ALA A 63 -16.10 9.55 -7.89
CA ALA A 63 -16.17 10.95 -8.30
C ALA A 63 -16.37 11.89 -7.10
N ASP A 64 -17.30 11.57 -6.21
CA ASP A 64 -17.62 12.36 -5.00
C ASP A 64 -16.40 12.49 -4.06
N ASN A 65 -15.48 11.53 -4.12
CA ASN A 65 -14.29 11.48 -3.27
C ASN A 65 -12.98 11.79 -4.03
N GLY A 66 -13.08 12.30 -5.27
CA GLY A 66 -11.92 12.76 -6.05
C GLY A 66 -10.96 11.64 -6.47
N LEU A 67 -11.46 10.41 -6.63
CA LEU A 67 -10.71 9.27 -7.14
C LEU A 67 -11.03 9.03 -8.61
N ALA A 68 -10.02 8.62 -9.38
CA ALA A 68 -10.25 7.95 -10.64
C ALA A 68 -10.72 6.50 -10.39
N ILE A 69 -11.46 5.89 -11.31
CA ILE A 69 -11.96 4.51 -11.15
C ILE A 69 -11.72 3.63 -12.37
N TYR A 70 -11.31 2.40 -12.09
CA TYR A 70 -11.37 1.25 -12.99
C TYR A 70 -12.57 0.40 -12.56
N SER A 71 -13.69 0.56 -13.27
CA SER A 71 -14.97 -0.01 -12.85
C SER A 71 -15.09 -1.47 -13.27
N GLY A 72 -15.58 -2.33 -12.39
CA GLY A 72 -15.82 -3.75 -12.69
C GLY A 72 -17.27 -4.06 -13.01
N ILE A 73 -17.48 -5.06 -13.85
CA ILE A 73 -18.76 -5.74 -14.05
C ILE A 73 -18.56 -7.22 -13.71
N TRP A 74 -19.10 -7.67 -12.59
CA TRP A 74 -18.99 -9.07 -12.15
C TRP A 74 -19.98 -9.95 -12.91
N LEU A 75 -19.51 -11.05 -13.51
CA LEU A 75 -20.32 -11.92 -14.37
C LEU A 75 -20.93 -13.13 -13.65
N ARG A 76 -20.52 -13.37 -12.40
CA ARG A 76 -20.86 -14.58 -11.64
C ARG A 76 -21.80 -14.26 -10.48
N ASP A 77 -22.12 -15.27 -9.69
CA ASP A 77 -22.85 -15.16 -8.41
C ASP A 77 -24.25 -14.51 -8.51
N GLY A 78 -24.92 -14.69 -9.65
CA GLY A 78 -26.29 -14.21 -9.86
C GLY A 78 -26.41 -12.71 -10.11
N MET A 79 -25.32 -12.02 -10.41
CA MET A 79 -25.34 -10.60 -10.73
C MET A 79 -26.15 -10.29 -12.00
N ASP A 80 -26.92 -9.20 -11.96
CA ASP A 80 -27.67 -8.71 -13.11
C ASP A 80 -26.75 -7.89 -14.03
N PHE A 81 -26.20 -8.57 -15.04
CA PHE A 81 -25.30 -7.98 -16.02
C PHE A 81 -25.86 -6.71 -16.65
N ASN A 82 -27.15 -6.67 -17.01
CA ASN A 82 -27.72 -5.51 -17.69
C ASN A 82 -27.81 -4.29 -16.77
N LYS A 83 -28.08 -4.50 -15.47
CA LYS A 83 -28.03 -3.41 -14.48
C LYS A 83 -26.61 -2.89 -14.26
N GLU A 84 -25.62 -3.77 -14.20
CA GLU A 84 -24.21 -3.38 -14.10
C GLU A 84 -23.78 -2.53 -15.31
N VAL A 85 -24.14 -2.96 -16.53
CA VAL A 85 -23.85 -2.20 -17.76
C VAL A 85 -24.56 -0.85 -17.76
N GLN A 86 -25.84 -0.80 -17.38
CA GLN A 86 -26.58 0.45 -17.31
C GLN A 86 -25.97 1.41 -16.27
N ALA A 87 -25.55 0.89 -15.11
CA ALA A 87 -24.87 1.69 -14.08
C ALA A 87 -23.52 2.24 -14.58
N VAL A 88 -22.76 1.48 -15.35
CA VAL A 88 -21.55 1.97 -16.02
C VAL A 88 -21.88 3.10 -17.00
N ILE A 89 -22.87 2.92 -17.87
CA ILE A 89 -23.29 3.94 -18.85
C ILE A 89 -23.71 5.24 -18.13
N ASP A 90 -24.54 5.13 -17.09
CA ASP A 90 -25.04 6.27 -16.33
C ASP A 90 -23.94 6.96 -15.51
N GLY A 91 -23.01 6.19 -14.95
CA GLY A 91 -21.83 6.70 -14.24
C GLY A 91 -20.89 7.46 -15.19
N CYS A 92 -20.53 6.88 -16.33
CA CYS A 92 -19.72 7.52 -17.36
C CYS A 92 -20.35 8.83 -17.86
N LYS A 93 -21.68 8.86 -18.05
CA LYS A 93 -22.40 10.06 -18.50
C LYS A 93 -22.35 11.19 -17.46
N ARG A 94 -22.48 10.86 -16.18
CA ARG A 94 -22.46 11.86 -15.09
C ARG A 94 -21.05 12.31 -14.73
N HIS A 95 -20.06 11.43 -14.90
CA HIS A 95 -18.68 11.63 -14.47
C HIS A 95 -17.67 11.30 -15.58
N PRO A 96 -17.66 12.05 -16.71
CA PRO A 96 -16.92 11.69 -17.93
C PRO A 96 -15.39 11.64 -17.78
N ASN A 97 -14.82 12.21 -16.72
CA ASN A 97 -13.37 12.23 -16.46
C ASN A 97 -12.92 11.26 -15.36
N THR A 98 -13.87 10.61 -14.69
CA THR A 98 -13.61 9.75 -13.51
C THR A 98 -13.23 8.33 -13.94
N VAL A 99 -13.94 7.77 -14.93
CA VAL A 99 -13.74 6.39 -15.38
C VAL A 99 -12.53 6.29 -16.32
N LYS A 100 -11.56 5.44 -15.97
CA LYS A 100 -10.34 5.22 -16.76
C LYS A 100 -10.45 4.02 -17.70
N ALA A 101 -11.10 2.96 -17.24
CA ALA A 101 -11.49 1.81 -18.03
C ALA A 101 -12.60 1.03 -17.33
N VAL A 102 -13.24 0.12 -18.06
CA VAL A 102 -14.23 -0.83 -17.54
C VAL A 102 -13.74 -2.24 -17.77
N PHE A 103 -13.68 -3.04 -16.72
CA PHE A 103 -13.33 -4.44 -16.77
C PHE A 103 -14.58 -5.32 -16.62
N VAL A 104 -14.91 -6.05 -17.68
CA VAL A 104 -16.00 -7.00 -17.73
C VAL A 104 -15.47 -8.38 -17.36
N GLY A 105 -15.86 -8.88 -16.20
CA GLY A 105 -15.35 -10.11 -15.63
C GLY A 105 -14.03 -9.96 -14.88
N ASN A 106 -13.76 -10.95 -14.03
CA ASN A 106 -12.54 -11.11 -13.25
C ASN A 106 -12.30 -12.60 -13.03
N GLU A 107 -11.27 -13.18 -13.65
CA GLU A 107 -10.88 -14.58 -13.50
C GLU A 107 -11.97 -15.58 -13.93
N ASP A 108 -12.85 -15.19 -14.85
CA ASP A 108 -13.92 -16.04 -15.37
C ASP A 108 -13.40 -17.31 -16.04
N LEU A 109 -12.23 -17.24 -16.69
CA LEU A 109 -11.65 -18.38 -17.42
C LEU A 109 -11.29 -19.52 -16.48
N MET A 110 -10.56 -19.24 -15.39
CA MET A 110 -10.30 -20.25 -14.35
C MET A 110 -11.56 -20.69 -13.59
N ASN A 111 -12.64 -19.90 -13.66
CA ASN A 111 -13.96 -20.24 -13.12
C ASN A 111 -14.88 -20.92 -14.16
N GLY A 112 -14.31 -21.51 -15.22
CA GLY A 112 -15.01 -22.40 -16.14
C GLY A 112 -15.73 -21.70 -17.30
N TRP A 113 -15.62 -20.38 -17.44
CA TRP A 113 -16.10 -19.69 -18.63
C TRP A 113 -15.12 -19.89 -19.79
N ASN A 114 -15.65 -20.00 -21.00
CA ASN A 114 -14.83 -19.96 -22.20
C ASN A 114 -14.60 -18.51 -22.65
N GLN A 115 -13.52 -18.26 -23.39
CA GLN A 115 -13.11 -16.91 -23.77
C GLN A 115 -14.11 -16.19 -24.70
N TRP A 116 -14.92 -16.93 -25.47
CA TRP A 116 -15.92 -16.40 -26.39
C TRP A 116 -17.13 -15.87 -25.63
N SER A 117 -17.54 -16.56 -24.56
CA SER A 117 -18.61 -16.09 -23.68
C SER A 117 -18.21 -14.80 -22.94
N VAL A 118 -16.96 -14.72 -22.45
CA VAL A 118 -16.45 -13.47 -21.85
C VAL A 118 -16.34 -12.37 -22.90
N LEU A 119 -15.82 -12.67 -24.10
CA LEU A 119 -15.69 -11.72 -25.20
C LEU A 119 -17.04 -11.17 -25.65
N GLN A 120 -18.08 -12.00 -25.66
CA GLN A 120 -19.44 -11.53 -25.94
C GLN A 120 -19.87 -10.49 -24.90
N LYS A 121 -19.63 -10.74 -23.61
CA LYS A 121 -19.95 -9.78 -22.54
C LYS A 121 -19.13 -8.50 -22.62
N VAL A 122 -17.85 -8.57 -22.96
CA VAL A 122 -17.01 -7.39 -23.25
C VAL A 122 -17.65 -6.57 -24.40
N ASN A 123 -18.09 -7.25 -25.46
CA ASN A 123 -18.72 -6.61 -26.61
C ASN A 123 -20.12 -6.03 -26.32
N ASP A 124 -20.86 -6.55 -25.35
CA ASP A 124 -22.16 -5.98 -25.00
C ASP A 124 -22.02 -4.60 -24.33
N VAL A 125 -20.83 -4.24 -23.84
CA VAL A 125 -20.56 -2.93 -23.22
C VAL A 125 -20.07 -1.93 -24.27
N ARG A 126 -20.94 -1.01 -24.68
CA ARG A 126 -20.63 0.02 -25.71
C ARG A 126 -20.57 1.41 -25.09
N ILE A 127 -19.35 1.85 -24.75
CA ILE A 127 -19.05 3.14 -24.11
C ILE A 127 -17.76 3.75 -24.67
N ASN A 128 -17.56 5.06 -24.48
CA ASN A 128 -16.38 5.78 -24.98
C ASN A 128 -15.22 5.84 -23.96
N VAL A 129 -14.95 4.71 -23.31
CA VAL A 129 -13.78 4.47 -22.46
C VAL A 129 -13.26 3.05 -22.76
N PRO A 130 -11.97 2.76 -22.57
CA PRO A 130 -11.44 1.41 -22.83
C PRO A 130 -12.22 0.33 -22.08
N VAL A 131 -12.62 -0.73 -22.79
CA VAL A 131 -13.29 -1.89 -22.22
C VAL A 131 -12.40 -3.12 -22.35
N GLY A 132 -12.30 -3.89 -21.28
CA GLY A 132 -11.49 -5.10 -21.21
C GLY A 132 -12.07 -6.16 -20.30
N SER A 133 -11.26 -7.16 -20.00
CA SER A 133 -11.54 -8.15 -18.95
C SER A 133 -10.35 -8.23 -18.00
N VAL A 134 -10.54 -8.85 -16.84
CA VAL A 134 -9.44 -9.20 -15.93
C VAL A 134 -9.32 -10.71 -15.83
N GLN A 135 -8.13 -11.26 -16.05
CA GLN A 135 -7.86 -12.70 -15.92
C GLN A 135 -6.48 -12.90 -15.28
N THR A 136 -6.18 -14.13 -14.84
CA THR A 136 -4.82 -14.48 -14.45
C THR A 136 -3.88 -14.40 -15.65
N ASP A 137 -2.59 -14.15 -15.40
CA ASP A 137 -1.54 -14.20 -16.42
C ASP A 137 -1.54 -15.54 -17.19
N GLY A 138 -1.69 -16.66 -16.48
CA GLY A 138 -1.76 -17.99 -17.09
C GLY A 138 -2.97 -18.20 -18.02
N ASP A 139 -4.11 -17.61 -17.69
CA ASP A 139 -5.32 -17.71 -18.52
C ASP A 139 -5.23 -16.85 -19.77
N TRP A 140 -4.67 -15.64 -19.65
CA TRP A 140 -4.47 -14.77 -20.81
C TRP A 140 -3.63 -15.43 -21.91
N LEU A 141 -2.58 -16.17 -21.54
CA LEU A 141 -1.73 -16.90 -22.48
C LEU A 141 -2.47 -17.96 -23.29
N LYS A 142 -3.66 -18.39 -22.84
CA LYS A 142 -4.53 -19.36 -23.51
C LYS A 142 -5.73 -18.71 -24.21
N ALA A 143 -5.94 -17.40 -24.02
CA ALA A 143 -7.16 -16.70 -24.41
C ALA A 143 -6.92 -15.54 -25.41
N ARG A 144 -6.27 -15.84 -26.54
CA ARG A 144 -5.86 -14.81 -27.52
C ARG A 144 -7.03 -14.11 -28.22
N ASP A 145 -8.14 -14.79 -28.49
CA ASP A 145 -9.32 -14.16 -29.12
C ASP A 145 -9.97 -13.15 -28.18
N LEU A 146 -10.09 -13.48 -26.89
CA LEU A 146 -10.53 -12.53 -25.88
C LEU A 146 -9.57 -11.34 -25.78
N ALA A 147 -8.27 -11.61 -25.73
CA ALA A 147 -7.25 -10.55 -25.65
C ALA A 147 -7.28 -9.61 -26.87
N ASN A 148 -7.53 -10.14 -28.06
CA ASN A 148 -7.65 -9.35 -29.28
C ASN A 148 -8.89 -8.44 -29.27
N GLY A 149 -10.00 -8.91 -28.70
CA GLY A 149 -11.24 -8.15 -28.61
C GLY A 149 -11.33 -7.15 -27.45
N CYS A 150 -10.35 -7.12 -26.55
CA CYS A 150 -10.27 -6.12 -25.48
C CYS A 150 -9.39 -4.93 -25.86
N ASP A 151 -9.76 -3.73 -25.41
CA ASP A 151 -8.94 -2.51 -25.49
C ASP A 151 -7.80 -2.53 -24.48
N ILE A 152 -8.07 -3.10 -23.30
CA ILE A 152 -7.14 -3.21 -22.16
C ILE A 152 -7.26 -4.60 -21.53
N LEU A 153 -6.15 -5.16 -21.03
CA LEU A 153 -6.10 -6.46 -20.36
C LEU A 153 -5.71 -6.27 -18.90
N GLY A 154 -6.64 -6.55 -17.99
CA GLY A 154 -6.33 -6.63 -16.57
C GLY A 154 -5.67 -7.96 -16.26
N VAL A 155 -4.47 -7.93 -15.67
CA VAL A 155 -3.70 -9.13 -15.34
C VAL A 155 -3.58 -9.26 -13.83
N ASN A 156 -4.12 -10.36 -13.29
CA ASN A 156 -3.92 -10.73 -11.89
C ASN A 156 -2.68 -11.61 -11.76
N ILE A 157 -1.73 -11.19 -10.93
CA ILE A 157 -0.47 -11.91 -10.68
C ILE A 157 -0.21 -11.97 -9.18
N TYR A 158 -0.42 -13.14 -8.59
CA TYR A 158 -0.13 -13.40 -7.19
C TYR A 158 1.06 -14.34 -7.05
N ALA A 159 2.16 -13.84 -6.50
CA ALA A 159 3.28 -14.69 -6.10
C ALA A 159 2.88 -15.61 -4.93
N PHE A 160 2.01 -15.17 -4.03
CA PHE A 160 1.54 -15.98 -2.88
C PHE A 160 0.85 -17.30 -3.28
N PHE A 161 0.29 -17.37 -4.49
CA PHE A 161 -0.33 -18.57 -5.05
C PHE A 161 0.54 -19.24 -6.14
N GLY A 162 1.77 -18.77 -6.34
CA GLY A 162 2.68 -19.29 -7.35
C GLY A 162 3.12 -20.72 -7.03
N GLY A 163 3.26 -21.54 -8.08
CA GLY A 163 3.77 -22.91 -7.96
C GLY A 163 5.30 -23.02 -8.06
N ALA A 164 5.99 -21.96 -8.48
CA ALA A 164 7.43 -21.97 -8.74
C ALA A 164 8.23 -21.56 -7.48
N PRO A 165 9.41 -22.14 -7.21
CA PRO A 165 10.21 -21.79 -6.02
C PRO A 165 10.49 -20.31 -5.81
N VAL A 166 10.66 -19.56 -6.89
CA VAL A 166 10.85 -18.11 -6.84
C VAL A 166 9.67 -17.38 -6.17
N SER A 167 8.44 -17.92 -6.23
CA SER A 167 7.25 -17.25 -5.70
C SER A 167 7.21 -17.18 -4.17
N TRP A 168 7.93 -18.06 -3.46
CA TRP A 168 8.12 -17.97 -2.00
C TRP A 168 9.55 -17.57 -1.59
N GLN A 169 10.56 -17.81 -2.43
CA GLN A 169 11.95 -17.42 -2.15
C GLN A 169 12.21 -15.94 -2.44
N ASN A 170 11.62 -15.43 -3.54
CA ASN A 170 11.75 -14.04 -3.97
C ASN A 170 10.47 -13.58 -4.70
N PRO A 171 9.36 -13.33 -3.96
CA PRO A 171 8.05 -13.06 -4.54
C PRO A 171 8.00 -11.89 -5.54
N ILE A 172 8.85 -10.87 -5.35
CA ILE A 172 8.89 -9.73 -6.29
C ILE A 172 9.54 -10.13 -7.61
N GLU A 173 10.48 -11.07 -7.61
CA GLU A 173 11.08 -11.59 -8.83
C GLU A 173 10.10 -12.48 -9.60
N ASP A 174 9.28 -13.28 -8.91
CA ASP A 174 8.18 -14.02 -9.54
C ASP A 174 7.22 -13.07 -10.28
N LEU A 175 6.79 -11.98 -9.62
CA LEU A 175 5.94 -10.96 -10.22
C LEU A 175 6.60 -10.36 -11.48
N LYS A 176 7.88 -10.00 -11.42
CA LYS A 176 8.62 -9.44 -12.56
C LYS A 176 8.70 -10.41 -13.74
N ILE A 177 9.04 -11.67 -13.49
CA ILE A 177 9.15 -12.71 -14.52
C ILE A 177 7.81 -12.87 -15.24
N ARG A 178 6.73 -13.03 -14.47
CA ARG A 178 5.38 -13.22 -15.00
C ARG A 178 4.87 -11.97 -15.72
N TRP A 179 5.12 -10.78 -15.17
CA TRP A 179 4.79 -9.51 -15.83
C TRP A 179 5.53 -9.35 -17.16
N ASN A 180 6.82 -9.67 -17.22
CA ASN A 180 7.61 -9.60 -18.46
C ASN A 180 7.08 -10.54 -19.53
N GLN A 181 6.61 -11.73 -19.15
CA GLN A 181 5.95 -12.64 -20.09
C GLN A 181 4.68 -12.00 -20.67
N MET A 182 3.91 -11.30 -19.84
CA MET A 182 2.67 -10.64 -20.27
C MET A 182 2.94 -9.47 -21.23
N THR A 183 3.92 -8.61 -20.92
CA THR A 183 4.27 -7.50 -21.82
C THR A 183 4.89 -7.97 -23.13
N GLN A 184 5.65 -9.08 -23.14
CA GLN A 184 6.17 -9.69 -24.37
C GLN A 184 5.06 -10.23 -25.28
N ASN A 185 4.00 -10.80 -24.71
CA ASN A 185 2.91 -11.42 -25.49
C ASN A 185 1.83 -10.43 -25.93
N PHE A 186 1.56 -9.39 -25.12
CA PHE A 186 0.42 -8.49 -25.32
C PHE A 186 0.79 -7.00 -25.39
N GLY A 187 2.08 -6.66 -25.27
CA GLY A 187 2.57 -5.29 -25.41
C GLY A 187 1.98 -4.34 -24.35
N GLY A 188 1.73 -3.09 -24.76
CA GLY A 188 1.19 -2.05 -23.89
C GLY A 188 -0.29 -2.21 -23.50
N LYS A 189 -0.98 -3.28 -23.92
CA LYS A 189 -2.38 -3.53 -23.55
C LYS A 189 -2.56 -3.99 -22.10
N VAL A 190 -1.51 -4.55 -21.48
CA VAL A 190 -1.63 -5.14 -20.15
C VAL A 190 -1.51 -4.09 -19.04
N MET A 191 -2.29 -4.31 -17.99
CA MET A 191 -2.25 -3.56 -16.73
C MET A 191 -2.32 -4.56 -15.59
N LEU A 192 -1.42 -4.45 -14.61
CA LEU A 192 -1.48 -5.26 -13.40
C LEU A 192 -2.70 -4.84 -12.58
N THR A 193 -3.69 -5.70 -12.47
CA THR A 193 -4.95 -5.39 -11.79
C THR A 193 -5.05 -5.98 -10.39
N GLU A 194 -4.24 -6.99 -10.08
CA GLU A 194 -4.11 -7.51 -8.73
C GLU A 194 -2.72 -8.10 -8.49
N THR A 195 -2.16 -7.74 -7.35
CA THR A 195 -1.10 -8.47 -6.67
C THR A 195 -1.16 -8.13 -5.18
N GLY A 196 -0.76 -9.05 -4.31
CA GLY A 196 -0.81 -8.81 -2.88
C GLY A 196 -0.20 -9.94 -2.07
N TRP A 197 -0.04 -9.69 -0.78
CA TRP A 197 0.42 -10.70 0.18
C TRP A 197 -0.34 -10.56 1.50
N PRO A 198 -0.82 -11.67 2.09
CA PRO A 198 -1.67 -11.60 3.28
C PRO A 198 -0.86 -11.31 4.55
N HIS A 199 -1.41 -10.47 5.43
CA HIS A 199 -0.84 -10.10 6.73
C HIS A 199 -0.97 -11.18 7.81
N GLY A 200 -1.70 -12.27 7.55
CA GLY A 200 -1.89 -13.39 8.46
C GLY A 200 -2.93 -14.37 7.93
N GLY A 201 -3.51 -15.19 8.82
CA GLY A 201 -4.59 -16.12 8.45
C GLY A 201 -4.13 -17.48 7.93
N GLY A 202 -2.83 -17.79 8.06
CA GLY A 202 -2.25 -19.09 7.70
C GLY A 202 -1.37 -19.03 6.45
N ASN A 203 -0.54 -20.05 6.26
CA ASN A 203 0.40 -20.12 5.14
C ASN A 203 -0.20 -20.86 3.95
N ASN A 204 0.26 -20.53 2.74
CA ASN A 204 0.02 -21.35 1.55
C ASN A 204 1.28 -22.15 1.22
N GLY A 205 1.42 -23.34 1.81
CA GLY A 205 2.66 -24.13 1.71
C GLY A 205 3.87 -23.36 2.26
N ALA A 206 4.88 -23.11 1.41
CA ALA A 206 6.07 -22.34 1.76
C ALA A 206 5.85 -20.82 1.79
N HIS A 207 4.71 -20.32 1.33
CA HIS A 207 4.37 -18.90 1.35
C HIS A 207 3.92 -18.49 2.75
N VAL A 208 4.83 -17.91 3.52
CA VAL A 208 4.56 -17.50 4.90
C VAL A 208 3.74 -16.20 4.92
N SER A 209 2.54 -16.27 5.47
CA SER A 209 1.67 -15.10 5.66
C SER A 209 1.89 -14.50 7.06
N ASN A 210 2.37 -13.27 7.10
CA ASN A 210 2.47 -12.46 8.31
C ASN A 210 2.61 -10.98 7.93
N SER A 211 2.43 -10.08 8.90
CA SER A 211 2.48 -8.63 8.66
C SER A 211 3.83 -8.17 8.09
N GLY A 212 4.94 -8.75 8.55
CA GLY A 212 6.28 -8.42 8.06
C GLY A 212 6.44 -8.67 6.55
N ASN A 213 6.08 -9.88 6.10
CA ASN A 213 6.15 -10.26 4.70
C ASN A 213 5.16 -9.47 3.83
N ALA A 214 3.95 -9.21 4.33
CA ALA A 214 2.96 -8.43 3.60
C ALA A 214 3.43 -6.99 3.33
N ILE A 215 3.96 -6.33 4.35
CA ILE A 215 4.48 -4.96 4.25
C ILE A 215 5.72 -4.93 3.34
N ASP A 216 6.66 -5.87 3.51
CA ASP A 216 7.82 -5.99 2.63
C ASP A 216 7.42 -6.16 1.16
N TYR A 217 6.46 -7.05 0.88
CA TYR A 217 5.95 -7.26 -0.47
C TYR A 217 5.29 -5.98 -1.03
N PHE A 218 4.45 -5.30 -0.25
CA PHE A 218 3.84 -4.03 -0.65
C PHE A 218 4.88 -2.99 -1.09
N PHE A 219 5.92 -2.77 -0.28
CA PHE A 219 6.94 -1.78 -0.64
C PHE A 219 7.80 -2.21 -1.83
N LYS A 220 8.06 -3.51 -2.00
CA LYS A 220 8.74 -4.04 -3.20
C LYS A 220 7.92 -3.82 -4.46
N VAL A 221 6.60 -4.06 -4.40
CA VAL A 221 5.68 -3.75 -5.51
C VAL A 221 5.66 -2.25 -5.78
N GLN A 222 5.54 -1.41 -4.74
CA GLN A 222 5.56 0.05 -4.87
C GLN A 222 6.84 0.55 -5.56
N ALA A 223 8.01 0.06 -5.14
CA ALA A 223 9.28 0.45 -5.74
C ALA A 223 9.38 0.00 -7.20
N TRP A 224 8.88 -1.19 -7.51
CA TRP A 224 8.84 -1.71 -8.87
C TRP A 224 7.88 -0.91 -9.78
N VAL A 225 6.71 -0.52 -9.30
CA VAL A 225 5.77 0.36 -10.02
C VAL A 225 6.36 1.75 -10.21
N ASN A 226 6.98 2.33 -9.19
CA ASN A 226 7.68 3.63 -9.29
C ASN A 226 8.79 3.64 -10.36
N ALA A 227 9.36 2.48 -10.70
CA ALA A 227 10.31 2.33 -11.80
C ALA A 227 9.64 2.24 -13.19
N GLY A 228 8.33 2.49 -13.29
CA GLY A 228 7.56 2.53 -14.54
C GLY A 228 7.00 1.18 -14.99
N ASN A 229 6.86 0.21 -14.08
CA ASN A 229 6.35 -1.12 -14.40
C ASN A 229 4.88 -1.31 -14.01
N GLY A 230 4.24 -2.37 -14.52
CA GLY A 230 2.86 -2.75 -14.18
C GLY A 230 1.77 -2.16 -15.10
N GLY A 231 2.14 -1.36 -16.12
CA GLY A 231 1.19 -0.79 -17.08
C GLY A 231 0.71 0.61 -16.68
N ALA A 232 -0.46 1.01 -17.15
CA ALA A 232 -0.94 2.40 -17.06
C ALA A 232 -1.25 2.88 -15.63
N ASP A 233 -1.84 2.03 -14.78
CA ASP A 233 -2.16 2.34 -13.39
C ASP A 233 -2.27 1.05 -12.55
N PRO A 234 -1.16 0.46 -12.10
CA PRO A 234 -1.16 -0.83 -11.42
C PRO A 234 -2.02 -0.82 -10.15
N MET A 235 -2.67 -1.94 -9.83
CA MET A 235 -3.58 -2.03 -8.67
C MET A 235 -3.07 -3.05 -7.64
N TYR A 236 -2.90 -2.60 -6.39
CA TYR A 236 -2.57 -3.49 -5.28
C TYR A 236 -3.83 -4.12 -4.68
N PHE A 237 -3.78 -5.41 -4.35
CA PHE A 237 -4.85 -6.16 -3.71
C PHE A 237 -4.54 -6.32 -2.21
N LEU A 238 -5.32 -5.77 -1.28
CA LEU A 238 -6.53 -4.92 -1.46
C LEU A 238 -6.58 -3.80 -0.41
N TYR A 239 -7.57 -2.90 -0.51
CA TYR A 239 -7.72 -1.78 0.42
C TYR A 239 -7.87 -2.25 1.86
N HIS A 240 -8.85 -3.11 2.18
CA HIS A 240 -9.14 -3.50 3.55
C HIS A 240 -9.47 -4.99 3.70
N ASP A 241 -9.18 -5.54 4.88
CA ASP A 241 -9.46 -6.94 5.21
C ASP A 241 -10.94 -7.28 5.08
N ASN A 242 -11.24 -8.37 4.37
CA ASN A 242 -12.61 -8.86 4.23
C ASN A 242 -12.91 -9.93 5.30
N SER A 243 -13.57 -9.50 6.38
CA SER A 243 -13.95 -10.39 7.49
C SER A 243 -15.01 -11.45 7.15
N ARG A 244 -15.60 -11.42 5.95
CA ARG A 244 -16.51 -12.47 5.46
C ARG A 244 -15.76 -13.65 4.84
N LYS A 245 -14.45 -13.51 4.58
CA LYS A 245 -13.59 -14.59 4.09
C LYS A 245 -12.93 -15.32 5.26
N GLY A 246 -12.35 -16.49 4.98
CA GLY A 246 -11.60 -17.29 5.95
C GLY A 246 -10.09 -17.24 5.71
N GLY A 247 -9.31 -17.54 6.74
CA GLY A 247 -7.86 -17.72 6.63
C GLY A 247 -7.13 -16.50 6.04
N TYR A 248 -6.14 -16.76 5.20
CA TYR A 248 -5.31 -15.71 4.59
C TYR A 248 -6.09 -14.82 3.62
N GLU A 249 -7.17 -15.32 3.01
CA GLU A 249 -7.98 -14.51 2.07
C GLU A 249 -8.66 -13.33 2.77
N ALA A 250 -8.88 -13.43 4.08
CA ALA A 250 -9.44 -12.36 4.89
C ALA A 250 -8.41 -11.28 5.27
N GLN A 251 -7.13 -11.45 4.94
CA GLN A 251 -6.02 -10.71 5.56
C GLN A 251 -5.10 -9.98 4.56
N PHE A 252 -5.49 -9.86 3.29
CA PHE A 252 -4.72 -9.13 2.27
C PHE A 252 -4.82 -7.59 2.38
N GLY A 253 -5.67 -7.06 3.26
CA GLY A 253 -5.96 -5.62 3.31
C GLY A 253 -4.78 -4.79 3.79
N LEU A 254 -4.53 -3.66 3.14
CA LEU A 254 -3.63 -2.60 3.62
C LEU A 254 -4.22 -1.85 4.84
N ALA A 255 -5.53 -1.89 4.97
CA ALA A 255 -6.32 -1.44 6.10
C ALA A 255 -6.99 -2.63 6.80
N ARG A 256 -7.32 -2.45 8.07
CA ARG A 256 -8.14 -3.39 8.83
C ARG A 256 -9.58 -3.32 8.32
N ALA A 257 -10.43 -4.26 8.74
CA ALA A 257 -11.84 -4.30 8.34
C ALA A 257 -12.63 -3.03 8.67
N ASP A 258 -12.17 -2.20 9.62
CA ASP A 258 -12.74 -0.89 9.97
C ASP A 258 -12.36 0.24 9.00
N GLY A 259 -11.58 -0.04 7.95
CA GLY A 259 -11.07 0.95 6.99
C GLY A 259 -9.81 1.69 7.43
N GLY A 260 -9.29 1.44 8.64
CA GLY A 260 -8.08 2.08 9.15
C GLY A 260 -6.78 1.42 8.67
N TRP A 261 -5.83 2.22 8.16
CA TRP A 261 -4.52 1.74 7.70
C TRP A 261 -3.76 0.93 8.77
N LYS A 262 -3.32 -0.28 8.40
CA LYS A 262 -2.51 -1.16 9.25
C LYS A 262 -1.10 -0.62 9.47
N PHE A 263 -0.51 -0.03 8.43
CA PHE A 263 0.85 0.50 8.47
C PHE A 263 0.96 1.80 7.66
N ASP A 264 2.09 2.48 7.79
CA ASP A 264 2.31 3.78 7.18
C ASP A 264 3.02 3.65 5.82
N PHE A 265 2.52 4.36 4.80
CA PHE A 265 3.09 4.39 3.46
C PHE A 265 2.56 5.59 2.66
N GLY A 266 3.27 5.97 1.60
CA GLY A 266 2.93 7.11 0.76
C GLY A 266 3.26 8.46 1.42
N PRO A 267 2.89 9.59 0.78
CA PRO A 267 3.01 10.91 1.40
C PRO A 267 2.16 10.95 2.67
N SER A 268 2.72 11.54 3.74
CA SER A 268 1.99 11.74 4.99
C SER A 268 0.68 12.47 4.67
N PRO A 269 -0.49 11.95 5.09
CA PRO A 269 -1.74 12.69 4.97
C PRO A 269 -1.51 14.02 5.69
N GLY A 270 -1.62 15.13 4.97
CA GLY A 270 -1.57 16.44 5.60
C GLY A 270 -2.65 16.51 6.68
N GLY A 271 -2.24 16.35 7.94
CA GLY A 271 -3.13 16.31 9.11
C GLY A 271 -3.53 14.89 9.53
N GLY A 272 -2.79 14.33 10.49
CA GLY A 272 -3.20 13.14 11.25
C GLY A 272 -2.30 11.94 11.06
N GLY A 273 -1.16 11.89 11.76
CA GLY A 273 -0.37 10.66 11.82
C GLY A 273 0.99 10.81 12.48
N ASP A 274 1.80 11.78 12.03
CA ASP A 274 3.14 11.93 12.59
C ASP A 274 3.13 12.89 13.79
N ASP A 275 3.55 12.41 14.96
CA ASP A 275 3.87 13.25 16.11
C ASP A 275 5.03 14.17 15.71
N LYS A 276 4.82 15.48 15.80
CA LYS A 276 5.83 16.50 15.46
C LYS A 276 6.18 17.29 16.72
N PRO A 277 6.88 16.67 17.69
CA PRO A 277 7.25 17.35 18.92
C PRO A 277 8.11 18.58 18.62
N SER A 278 7.81 19.67 19.31
CA SER A 278 8.59 20.90 19.26
C SER A 278 9.45 21.03 20.51
N GLY A 279 10.67 21.53 20.35
CA GLY A 279 11.61 21.70 21.47
C GLY A 279 12.27 20.37 21.87
N TYR A 280 12.82 20.36 23.08
CA TYR A 280 13.40 19.16 23.68
C TYR A 280 12.31 18.25 24.21
N PHE A 281 12.48 16.94 24.02
CA PHE A 281 11.61 15.92 24.56
C PHE A 281 12.39 14.63 24.85
N GLN A 282 11.77 13.73 25.60
CA GLN A 282 12.24 12.36 25.81
C GLN A 282 11.31 11.37 25.12
N LEU A 283 11.89 10.26 24.68
CA LEU A 283 11.15 9.08 24.24
C LEU A 283 11.17 8.05 25.38
N ILE A 284 10.02 7.85 26.01
CA ILE A 284 9.88 7.01 27.20
C ILE A 284 9.22 5.69 26.83
N THR A 285 9.90 4.59 27.07
CA THR A 285 9.35 3.24 26.86
C THR A 285 8.17 2.96 27.79
N ASN A 286 7.36 1.95 27.49
CA ASN A 286 6.29 1.49 28.37
C ASN A 286 6.77 1.03 29.77
N ARG A 287 8.07 0.79 29.94
CA ARG A 287 8.69 0.42 31.22
C ARG A 287 9.17 1.64 32.02
N GLY A 288 8.92 2.86 31.54
CA GLY A 288 9.38 4.10 32.19
C GLY A 288 10.86 4.44 31.96
N LYS A 289 11.57 3.65 31.14
CA LYS A 289 12.97 3.91 30.75
C LYS A 289 13.03 4.97 29.64
N ALA A 290 14.01 5.87 29.71
CA ALA A 290 14.27 6.86 28.68
C ALA A 290 15.22 6.32 27.60
N PHE A 291 14.83 6.51 26.35
CA PHE A 291 15.70 6.26 25.21
C PHE A 291 16.80 7.32 25.17
N ARG A 292 18.05 6.88 25.13
CA ARG A 292 19.23 7.75 25.25
C ARG A 292 20.34 7.34 24.30
N GLU A 293 21.23 8.30 24.07
CA GLU A 293 22.57 7.98 23.59
C GLU A 293 23.38 7.24 24.66
N TRP A 294 24.13 6.22 24.24
CA TRP A 294 24.91 5.36 25.11
C TRP A 294 26.20 4.86 24.43
N TYR A 295 27.32 5.50 24.74
CA TYR A 295 28.66 5.15 24.26
C TYR A 295 28.77 5.00 22.72
N GLY A 296 28.14 5.91 21.98
CA GLY A 296 28.07 5.90 20.51
C GLY A 296 26.91 5.09 19.95
N GLY A 297 26.30 4.20 20.74
CA GLY A 297 25.06 3.51 20.42
C GLY A 297 23.83 4.22 21.02
N VAL A 298 22.74 3.45 21.15
CA VAL A 298 21.50 3.90 21.78
C VAL A 298 20.90 2.81 22.67
N ALA A 299 20.28 3.20 23.77
CA ALA A 299 19.74 2.27 24.77
C ALA A 299 18.51 2.85 25.49
N ALA A 300 17.72 2.00 26.13
CA ALA A 300 16.62 2.41 27.02
C ALA A 300 17.04 2.25 28.49
N LYS A 301 17.40 3.37 29.14
CA LYS A 301 17.98 3.39 30.50
C LYS A 301 17.12 4.18 31.50
N ASP A 302 17.57 4.25 32.74
CA ASP A 302 16.89 5.02 33.78
C ASP A 302 16.67 6.48 33.36
N ASN A 303 15.47 6.98 33.66
CA ASN A 303 15.04 8.30 33.21
C ASN A 303 15.59 9.41 34.11
N ASN A 304 16.86 9.76 33.92
CA ASN A 304 17.55 10.77 34.72
C ASN A 304 17.39 12.20 34.18
N HIS A 305 16.67 12.39 33.07
CA HIS A 305 16.49 13.70 32.40
C HIS A 305 17.81 14.43 32.08
N ASP A 306 18.90 13.69 31.89
CA ASP A 306 20.18 14.24 31.47
C ASP A 306 20.16 14.58 29.95
N PRO A 307 21.10 15.40 29.45
CA PRO A 307 21.13 15.79 28.05
C PRO A 307 21.17 14.63 27.04
N TYR A 308 21.69 13.46 27.42
CA TYR A 308 21.75 12.30 26.53
C TYR A 308 20.40 11.59 26.40
N THR A 309 19.45 11.86 27.29
CA THR A 309 18.05 11.42 27.20
C THR A 309 17.16 12.39 26.41
N LEU A 310 17.67 13.59 26.10
CA LEU A 310 16.91 14.64 25.43
C LEU A 310 17.14 14.59 23.91
N TRP A 311 16.03 14.66 23.18
CA TRP A 311 15.97 14.64 21.73
C TRP A 311 15.23 15.88 21.21
N THR A 312 15.52 16.24 19.98
CA THR A 312 14.73 17.18 19.19
C THR A 312 14.40 16.53 17.85
N TYR A 313 13.31 16.95 17.21
CA TYR A 313 12.89 16.43 15.93
C TYR A 313 12.72 17.57 14.93
N ASN A 314 13.49 17.52 13.85
CA ASN A 314 13.32 18.44 12.74
C ASN A 314 12.41 17.80 11.69
N ALA A 315 11.16 18.26 11.62
CA ALA A 315 10.18 17.71 10.68
C ALA A 315 10.51 17.95 9.20
N ASN A 316 11.33 18.96 8.88
CA ASN A 316 11.73 19.25 7.50
C ASN A 316 12.81 18.28 7.01
N THR A 317 13.78 17.97 7.88
CA THR A 317 14.89 17.06 7.56
C THR A 317 14.64 15.63 8.04
N GLN A 318 13.56 15.40 8.79
CA GLN A 318 13.18 14.13 9.43
C GLN A 318 14.23 13.57 10.39
N GLN A 319 15.09 14.41 10.96
CA GLN A 319 16.15 13.96 11.86
C GLN A 319 15.73 14.03 13.32
N LEU A 320 16.15 13.01 14.09
CA LEU A 320 16.18 13.01 15.54
C LEU A 320 17.58 13.38 16.01
N TRP A 321 17.74 14.54 16.62
CA TRP A 321 19.02 15.02 17.16
C TRP A 321 19.06 14.87 18.67
N ASN A 322 20.15 14.33 19.20
CA ASN A 322 20.36 14.12 20.63
C ASN A 322 21.17 15.26 21.25
N ALA A 323 20.69 15.80 22.37
CA ALA A 323 21.25 17.00 22.97
C ALA A 323 22.64 16.79 23.58
N GLY A 324 22.85 15.68 24.27
CA GLY A 324 24.10 15.40 25.00
C GLY A 324 25.26 15.04 24.08
N SER A 325 25.00 14.31 22.99
CA SER A 325 26.05 13.88 22.06
C SER A 325 26.26 14.80 20.86
N ASN A 326 25.32 15.72 20.60
CA ASN A 326 25.29 16.56 19.40
C ASN A 326 25.32 15.75 18.09
N LYS A 327 24.60 14.62 18.07
CA LYS A 327 24.54 13.67 16.95
C LYS A 327 23.10 13.30 16.62
N CYS A 328 22.91 12.76 15.42
CA CYS A 328 21.61 12.32 14.94
C CYS A 328 21.46 10.80 15.07
N LEU A 329 20.24 10.34 15.35
CA LEU A 329 19.90 8.92 15.27
C LEU A 329 20.07 8.45 13.83
N ASP A 330 20.79 7.35 13.64
CA ASP A 330 21.19 6.83 12.34
C ASP A 330 20.96 5.32 12.29
N ALA A 331 20.31 4.84 11.23
CA ALA A 331 20.08 3.42 11.00
C ALA A 331 20.69 2.97 9.67
N PHE A 332 21.77 2.19 9.75
CA PHE A 332 22.55 1.78 8.59
C PHE A 332 22.41 0.28 8.31
N GLN A 333 22.55 -0.08 7.03
CA GLN A 333 22.57 -1.47 6.61
C GLN A 333 23.91 -2.11 6.97
N ASP A 334 23.86 -3.23 7.69
CA ASP A 334 24.99 -4.09 8.04
C ASP A 334 24.69 -5.52 7.60
N GLY A 335 25.19 -5.90 6.43
CA GLY A 335 24.83 -7.14 5.74
C GLY A 335 23.31 -7.20 5.49
N ASN A 336 22.65 -8.22 6.04
CA ASN A 336 21.20 -8.42 5.91
C ASN A 336 20.39 -7.76 7.04
N SER A 337 21.03 -7.07 7.98
CA SER A 337 20.38 -6.42 9.11
C SER A 337 20.47 -4.90 9.02
N VAL A 338 19.53 -4.21 9.63
CA VAL A 338 19.66 -2.76 9.90
C VAL A 338 20.13 -2.61 11.34
N LYS A 339 21.15 -1.79 11.58
CA LYS A 339 21.67 -1.46 12.91
C LYS A 339 21.39 0.00 13.22
N VAL A 340 21.38 0.37 14.50
CA VAL A 340 21.11 1.75 14.95
C VAL A 340 22.21 2.25 15.89
N HIS A 341 22.58 3.50 15.72
CA HIS A 341 23.56 4.22 16.52
C HIS A 341 23.30 5.73 16.46
N VAL A 342 24.17 6.54 17.07
CA VAL A 342 24.22 7.98 16.80
C VAL A 342 25.40 8.31 15.89
N TYR A 343 25.16 9.17 14.89
CA TYR A 343 26.19 9.58 13.94
C TYR A 343 26.14 11.09 13.67
N GLY A 344 27.19 11.63 13.03
CA GLY A 344 27.21 13.04 12.64
C GLY A 344 26.01 13.37 11.76
N CYS A 345 25.34 14.48 12.05
CA CYS A 345 24.11 14.87 11.34
C CYS A 345 24.39 15.30 9.90
N ASP A 346 23.67 14.71 8.95
CA ASP A 346 23.68 15.10 7.54
C ASP A 346 22.25 15.06 6.98
N ASP A 347 21.78 16.20 6.49
CA ASP A 347 20.43 16.39 5.94
C ASP A 347 20.20 15.55 4.68
N ASN A 348 21.25 15.11 3.99
CA ASN A 348 21.15 14.26 2.81
C ASN A 348 21.27 12.77 3.14
N ASN A 349 21.67 12.41 4.36
CA ASN A 349 21.85 11.02 4.74
C ASN A 349 20.48 10.33 4.94
N GLY A 350 20.18 9.37 4.06
CA GLY A 350 18.94 8.59 4.08
C GLY A 350 18.74 7.71 5.32
N ASN A 351 19.83 7.37 6.02
CA ASN A 351 19.81 6.56 7.26
C ASN A 351 19.37 7.37 8.49
N GLN A 352 19.27 8.69 8.38
CA GLN A 352 18.93 9.60 9.50
C GLN A 352 17.52 10.15 9.39
N LYS A 353 16.65 9.46 8.65
CA LYS A 353 15.29 9.92 8.35
C LYS A 353 14.31 9.09 9.15
N TRP A 354 13.53 9.76 9.99
CA TRP A 354 12.65 9.14 10.97
C TRP A 354 11.25 9.74 10.88
N ARG A 355 10.26 8.96 11.26
CA ARG A 355 8.88 9.40 11.44
C ARG A 355 8.42 8.94 12.81
N LEU A 356 7.92 9.85 13.61
CA LEU A 356 7.32 9.53 14.90
C LEU A 356 5.81 9.47 14.67
N SER A 357 5.16 8.34 14.93
CA SER A 357 3.73 8.19 14.63
C SER A 357 3.15 7.10 15.52
N ARG A 358 1.96 7.34 16.10
CA ARG A 358 1.25 6.37 16.95
C ARG A 358 2.13 5.79 18.07
N GLY A 359 2.99 6.62 18.66
CA GLY A 359 3.94 6.20 19.69
C GLY A 359 5.09 5.32 19.19
N LYS A 360 5.30 5.16 17.89
CA LYS A 360 6.45 4.43 17.33
C LYS A 360 7.43 5.40 16.66
N VAL A 361 8.70 4.98 16.57
CA VAL A 361 9.74 5.67 15.81
C VAL A 361 10.08 4.80 14.59
N TYR A 362 9.51 5.16 13.46
CA TYR A 362 9.71 4.49 12.17
C TYR A 362 10.93 5.06 11.48
N HIS A 363 11.70 4.19 10.82
CA HIS A 363 12.64 4.66 9.83
C HIS A 363 11.90 5.09 8.55
N ALA A 364 12.24 6.24 7.99
CA ALA A 364 11.49 6.85 6.88
C ALA A 364 11.91 6.33 5.50
N ARG A 365 13.06 5.66 5.37
CA ARG A 365 13.59 5.13 4.09
C ARG A 365 13.63 3.59 4.04
N HIS A 366 14.21 2.96 5.06
CA HIS A 366 14.09 1.50 5.28
C HIS A 366 12.65 1.08 5.55
N ASN A 367 12.15 0.15 4.74
CA ASN A 367 10.77 -0.29 4.75
C ASN A 367 10.45 -1.15 5.97
N ASN A 368 9.34 -0.84 6.66
CA ASN A 368 8.83 -1.58 7.81
C ASN A 368 9.82 -1.75 8.98
N VAL A 369 10.71 -0.79 9.18
CA VAL A 369 11.71 -0.87 10.25
C VAL A 369 11.40 0.17 11.32
N CYS A 370 11.27 -0.29 12.56
CA CYS A 370 10.99 0.52 13.73
C CYS A 370 12.14 0.41 14.73
N LEU A 371 12.33 1.47 15.51
CA LEU A 371 13.14 1.43 16.71
C LEU A 371 12.48 0.48 17.72
N ASP A 372 13.27 -0.44 18.27
CA ASP A 372 12.84 -1.44 19.25
C ASP A 372 13.76 -1.37 20.46
N ALA A 373 13.21 -1.05 21.63
CA ALA A 373 13.96 -1.03 22.89
C ALA A 373 14.07 -2.47 23.42
N ASP A 374 15.06 -3.21 22.93
CA ASP A 374 15.19 -4.65 23.17
C ASP A 374 15.27 -4.97 24.67
N VAL A 375 14.27 -5.71 25.14
CA VAL A 375 14.15 -6.16 26.54
C VAL A 375 15.06 -7.35 26.84
N ASN A 376 15.50 -8.07 25.81
CA ASN A 376 16.32 -9.27 25.94
C ASN A 376 17.80 -8.96 25.83
N ASP A 377 18.16 -7.75 25.40
CA ASP A 377 19.55 -7.31 25.38
C ASP A 377 20.01 -7.04 26.82
N PRO A 378 21.07 -7.70 27.31
CA PRO A 378 21.53 -7.54 28.70
C PRO A 378 22.06 -6.12 28.99
N ASN A 379 22.37 -5.34 27.95
CA ASN A 379 22.77 -3.94 28.06
C ASN A 379 21.59 -2.98 27.83
N GLU A 380 20.37 -3.49 27.67
CA GLU A 380 19.16 -2.72 27.31
C GLU A 380 19.37 -1.85 26.05
N GLY A 381 20.19 -2.36 25.12
CA GLY A 381 20.43 -1.72 23.83
C GLY A 381 19.15 -1.62 23.00
N ALA A 382 19.02 -0.56 22.23
CA ALA A 382 17.98 -0.49 21.22
C ALA A 382 18.48 -1.09 19.90
N GLN A 383 17.55 -1.64 19.13
CA GLN A 383 17.82 -2.21 17.82
C GLN A 383 16.82 -1.70 16.78
N MET A 384 17.10 -2.02 15.52
CA MET A 384 16.12 -1.89 14.46
C MET A 384 15.44 -3.23 14.25
N TRP A 385 14.11 -3.22 14.24
CA TRP A 385 13.33 -4.43 14.04
C TRP A 385 12.15 -4.17 13.12
N THR A 386 11.58 -5.23 12.57
CA THR A 386 10.32 -5.15 11.82
C THR A 386 9.26 -4.48 12.70
N CYS A 387 8.55 -3.48 12.16
CA CYS A 387 7.47 -2.85 12.89
C CYS A 387 6.34 -3.87 13.14
N ILE A 388 6.05 -4.15 14.41
CA ILE A 388 5.05 -5.13 14.81
C ILE A 388 3.97 -4.41 15.62
N ASP A 389 2.71 -4.51 15.20
CA ASP A 389 1.59 -3.95 15.95
C ASP A 389 1.45 -4.61 17.32
N ASN A 390 1.10 -3.81 18.33
CA ASN A 390 1.02 -4.22 19.74
C ASN A 390 2.35 -4.74 20.35
N ASN A 391 3.50 -4.57 19.69
CA ASN A 391 4.79 -4.80 20.33
C ASN A 391 5.11 -3.63 21.27
N SER A 392 5.01 -3.87 22.57
CA SER A 392 5.23 -2.86 23.61
C SER A 392 6.66 -2.31 23.66
N ASN A 393 7.65 -3.02 23.10
CA ASN A 393 9.05 -2.58 23.03
C ASN A 393 9.29 -1.52 21.95
N GLN A 394 8.37 -1.40 20.99
CA GLN A 394 8.43 -0.41 19.91
C GLN A 394 7.61 0.85 20.21
N ILE A 395 6.99 0.91 21.40
CA ILE A 395 6.13 2.01 21.81
C ILE A 395 6.88 2.93 22.78
N PHE A 396 6.91 4.20 22.40
CA PHE A 396 7.54 5.31 23.10
C PHE A 396 6.50 6.42 23.31
N LYS A 397 6.33 6.83 24.56
CA LYS A 397 5.62 8.06 24.91
C LYS A 397 6.57 9.24 24.74
N ILE A 398 6.13 10.26 24.01
CA ILE A 398 6.83 11.55 23.94
C ILE A 398 6.51 12.33 25.22
N SER A 399 7.56 12.74 25.95
CA SER A 399 7.45 13.59 27.15
C SER A 399 8.27 14.86 26.95
N SER A 400 7.63 16.02 27.05
CA SER A 400 8.29 17.34 26.94
C SER A 400 8.79 17.83 28.29
#